data_AF-A0A1Q5RXS3-F1
#
_entry.id   AF-A0A1Q5RXS3-F1
#
_cell.length_a   1.000
_cell.length_b   1.000
_cell.length_c   1.000
_cell.angle_alpha   90.00
_cell.angle_beta   90.00
_cell.angle_gamma   90.00
#
_symmetry.space_group_name_H-M   'P 1'
#
loop_
_entity.id
_entity.type
_entity.pdbx_description
1 polymer ?
#
loop_
_entity_poly.entity_id
_entity_poly.type
_entity_poly.pdbx_seq_one_letter_code
_entity_poly.pdbx_strand_id
1 'polypeptide(L)'
;MDPATASATEPTPDTATAPAAAKVAETVNLNGALAECRSAFPDQIAQAVARTSCVIKATDLVRPLLPFPELLDRENALRKALAEQVQARTMSLLERNVQIQKLHAQLLDEERSRLPAAPADASKPSAAVTQWRQSNPEGCGRLGGDAATCF
;
A
#
# COMPACT_ATOMS: atom_id res chain seq x y z
N MET A 1 -44.57 -2.18 -46.56
CA MET A 1 -43.25 -2.81 -46.35
C MET A 1 -42.46 -1.88 -45.45
N ASP A 2 -42.40 -2.21 -44.16
CA ASP A 2 -41.42 -1.70 -43.18
C ASP A 2 -40.03 -2.31 -43.46
N PRO A 3 -38.88 -1.84 -42.88
CA PRO A 3 -38.80 -1.15 -41.58
C PRO A 3 -37.79 0.01 -41.40
N ALA A 4 -38.00 0.65 -40.25
CA ALA A 4 -37.19 1.59 -39.47
C ALA A 4 -35.66 1.43 -39.51
N THR A 5 -34.98 2.59 -39.54
CA THR A 5 -33.54 2.71 -39.22
C THR A 5 -33.42 3.36 -37.83
N ALA A 6 -33.19 2.54 -36.81
CA ALA A 6 -32.80 3.00 -35.48
C ALA A 6 -31.28 3.24 -35.47
N SER A 7 -30.83 4.48 -35.29
CA SER A 7 -29.44 4.76 -34.94
C SER A 7 -29.23 4.41 -33.46
N ALA A 8 -28.42 3.39 -33.21
CA ALA A 8 -27.92 3.07 -31.89
C ALA A 8 -26.96 4.18 -31.43
N THR A 9 -27.32 4.86 -30.34
CA THR A 9 -26.41 5.73 -29.60
C THR A 9 -25.38 4.85 -28.88
N GLU A 10 -24.11 4.95 -29.25
CA GLU A 10 -22.99 4.45 -28.45
C GLU A 10 -23.00 5.13 -27.07
N PRO A 11 -22.79 4.40 -25.96
CA PRO A 11 -22.59 5.03 -24.67
C PRO A 11 -21.21 5.69 -24.67
N THR A 12 -21.20 7.01 -24.53
CA THR A 12 -20.01 7.80 -24.23
C THR A 12 -19.37 7.28 -22.94
N PRO A 13 -18.05 7.08 -22.87
CA PRO A 13 -17.41 6.65 -21.63
C PRO A 13 -17.55 7.78 -20.59
N ASP A 14 -18.23 7.43 -19.50
CA ASP A 14 -18.52 8.29 -18.37
C ASP A 14 -17.21 8.85 -17.79
N THR A 15 -17.00 10.16 -17.95
CA THR A 15 -15.84 10.91 -17.43
C THR A 15 -16.04 11.25 -15.94
N ALA A 16 -16.88 10.51 -15.22
CA ALA A 16 -17.28 10.82 -13.85
C ALA A 16 -16.33 10.27 -12.76
N THR A 17 -15.28 9.53 -13.12
CA THR A 17 -14.39 8.86 -12.14
C THR A 17 -13.24 9.75 -11.64
N ALA A 18 -12.83 10.76 -12.41
CA ALA A 18 -11.71 11.64 -12.08
C ALA A 18 -11.89 12.49 -10.79
N PRO A 19 -13.07 13.06 -10.47
CA PRO A 19 -13.23 13.90 -9.28
C PRO A 19 -13.16 13.09 -7.97
N ALA A 20 -13.60 11.83 -8.01
CA ALA A 20 -13.66 10.97 -6.83
C ALA A 20 -12.27 10.48 -6.42
N ALA A 21 -11.45 10.02 -7.37
CA ALA A 21 -10.10 9.54 -7.09
C ALA A 21 -9.17 10.65 -6.55
N ALA A 22 -9.27 11.86 -7.12
CA ALA A 22 -8.52 13.03 -6.63
C ALA A 22 -8.92 13.43 -5.21
N LYS A 23 -10.23 13.38 -4.89
CA LYS A 23 -10.75 13.70 -3.56
C LYS A 23 -10.39 12.63 -2.52
N VAL A 24 -10.31 11.36 -2.91
CA VAL A 24 -9.78 10.29 -2.04
C VAL A 24 -8.31 10.54 -1.74
N ALA A 25 -7.50 10.93 -2.74
CA ALA A 25 -6.07 11.18 -2.56
C ALA A 25 -5.73 12.29 -1.55
N GLU A 26 -6.55 13.35 -1.46
CA GLU A 26 -6.35 14.46 -0.49
C GLU A 26 -6.71 14.10 0.95
N THR A 27 -7.53 13.06 1.17
CA THR A 27 -8.07 12.73 2.50
C THR A 27 -7.36 11.56 3.20
N VAL A 28 -6.51 10.81 2.49
CA VAL A 28 -5.79 9.67 3.07
C VAL A 28 -4.63 10.13 3.97
N ASN A 29 -4.84 10.04 5.29
CA ASN A 29 -3.79 10.25 6.29
C ASN A 29 -3.16 8.92 6.73
N LEU A 30 -2.27 8.37 5.90
CA LEU A 30 -1.58 7.11 6.19
C LEU A 30 -0.75 7.18 7.47
N ASN A 31 -0.04 8.28 7.73
CA ASN A 31 0.78 8.42 8.93
C ASN A 31 -0.05 8.36 10.22
N GLY A 32 -1.21 9.02 10.24
CA GLY A 32 -2.15 8.96 11.36
C GLY A 32 -2.62 7.54 11.63
N ALA A 33 -3.11 6.85 10.60
CA ALA A 33 -3.58 5.47 10.72
C ALA A 33 -2.47 4.50 11.22
N LEU A 34 -1.24 4.66 10.73
CA LEU A 34 -0.11 3.85 11.19
C LEU A 34 0.29 4.18 12.64
N ALA A 35 0.20 5.44 13.05
CA ALA A 35 0.42 5.85 14.43
C ALA A 35 -0.62 5.24 15.37
N GLU A 36 -1.89 5.26 14.99
CA GLU A 36 -2.97 4.60 15.74
C GLU A 36 -2.72 3.10 15.89
N CYS A 37 -2.28 2.42 14.83
CA CYS A 37 -1.92 0.99 14.92
C CYS A 37 -0.78 0.72 15.91
N ARG A 38 0.25 1.58 15.95
CA ARG A 38 1.35 1.44 16.92
C ARG A 38 0.87 1.68 18.35
N SER A 39 0.04 2.70 18.57
CA SER A 39 -0.51 3.00 19.88
C SER A 39 -1.47 1.93 20.39
N ALA A 40 -2.28 1.35 19.51
CA ALA A 40 -3.23 0.28 19.86
C ALA A 40 -2.54 -1.06 20.15
N PHE A 41 -1.39 -1.33 19.51
CA PHE A 41 -0.66 -2.59 19.62
C PHE A 41 0.83 -2.35 19.90
N PRO A 42 1.19 -1.91 21.12
CA PRO A 42 2.57 -1.53 21.46
C PRO A 42 3.52 -2.73 21.58
N ASP A 43 3.04 -3.94 21.85
CA ASP A 43 3.90 -5.13 21.90
C ASP A 43 4.07 -5.75 20.52
N GLN A 44 5.21 -5.47 19.90
CA GLN A 44 5.52 -5.92 18.54
C GLN A 44 5.66 -7.44 18.39
N ILE A 45 5.85 -8.20 19.47
CA ILE A 45 5.97 -9.67 19.42
C ILE A 45 4.64 -10.31 19.80
N ALA A 46 4.13 -10.03 20.99
CA ALA A 46 2.93 -10.67 21.50
C ALA A 46 1.67 -10.30 20.69
N GLN A 47 1.66 -9.11 20.08
CA GLN A 47 0.54 -8.59 19.30
C GLN A 47 0.86 -8.49 17.81
N ALA A 48 1.90 -9.16 17.31
CA ALA A 48 2.39 -8.99 15.94
C ALA A 48 1.28 -9.16 14.88
N VAL A 49 0.45 -10.21 14.98
CA VAL A 49 -0.64 -10.45 14.01
C VAL A 49 -1.71 -9.35 14.07
N ALA A 50 -2.10 -8.92 15.26
CA ALA A 50 -3.09 -7.85 15.44
C ALA A 50 -2.57 -6.50 14.92
N ARG A 51 -1.32 -6.15 15.28
CA ARG A 51 -0.62 -4.95 14.80
C ARG A 51 -0.51 -4.95 13.28
N THR A 52 -0.05 -6.06 12.68
CA THR A 52 0.08 -6.18 11.23
C THR A 52 -1.28 -6.12 10.53
N SER A 53 -2.33 -6.72 11.09
CA SER A 53 -3.68 -6.60 10.53
C SER A 53 -4.18 -5.16 10.52
N CYS A 54 -3.84 -4.37 11.55
CA CYS A 54 -4.11 -2.93 11.56
C CYS A 54 -3.31 -2.18 10.48
N VAL A 55 -2.00 -2.45 10.37
CA VAL A 55 -1.13 -1.85 9.35
C VAL A 55 -1.65 -2.15 7.93
N ILE A 56 -2.08 -3.38 7.65
CA ILE A 56 -2.65 -3.75 6.35
C ILE A 56 -3.91 -2.94 6.06
N LYS A 57 -4.83 -2.80 7.02
CA LYS A 57 -6.02 -1.94 6.86
C LYS A 57 -5.65 -0.48 6.62
N ALA A 58 -4.60 0.01 7.28
CA ALA A 58 -4.12 1.38 7.09
C ALA A 58 -3.51 1.58 5.69
N THR A 59 -2.72 0.61 5.21
CA THR A 59 -2.10 0.69 3.87
C THR A 59 -3.11 0.44 2.75
N ASP A 60 -4.19 -0.30 2.98
CA ASP A 60 -5.28 -0.50 2.01
C ASP A 60 -5.92 0.83 1.56
N LEU A 61 -5.83 1.89 2.38
CA LEU A 61 -6.23 3.25 2.00
C LEU A 61 -5.41 3.81 0.83
N VAL A 62 -4.17 3.34 0.67
CA VAL A 62 -3.25 3.75 -0.40
C VAL A 62 -3.49 2.95 -1.68
N ARG A 63 -4.01 1.73 -1.55
CA ARG A 63 -4.24 0.80 -2.68
C ARG A 63 -4.91 1.43 -3.91
N PRO A 64 -6.04 2.17 -3.81
CA PRO A 64 -6.68 2.77 -4.99
C PRO A 64 -5.88 3.92 -5.63
N LEU A 65 -4.85 4.40 -4.96
CA LEU A 65 -4.00 5.52 -5.41
C LEU A 65 -2.72 5.04 -6.09
N LEU A 66 -2.40 3.74 -6.02
CA LEU A 66 -1.20 3.18 -6.60
C LEU A 66 -1.40 2.87 -8.10
N PRO A 67 -0.40 3.15 -8.95
CA PRO A 67 -0.46 2.75 -10.36
C PRO A 67 -0.45 1.22 -10.54
N PHE A 68 0.15 0.49 -9.58
CA PHE A 68 0.25 -0.97 -9.56
C PHE A 68 -0.16 -1.49 -8.18
N PRO A 69 -1.47 -1.58 -7.87
CA PRO A 69 -1.98 -1.92 -6.53
C PRO A 69 -1.56 -3.32 -6.07
N GLU A 70 -1.30 -4.24 -6.99
CA GLU A 70 -0.84 -5.59 -6.70
C GLU A 70 0.57 -5.65 -6.06
N LEU A 71 1.36 -4.57 -6.18
CA LEU A 71 2.64 -4.46 -5.47
C LEU A 71 2.40 -4.37 -3.96
N LEU A 72 1.44 -3.54 -3.55
CA LEU A 72 1.05 -3.41 -2.15
C LEU A 72 0.40 -4.70 -1.64
N ASP A 73 -0.43 -5.37 -2.45
CA ASP A 73 -1.05 -6.65 -2.07
C ASP A 73 0.02 -7.71 -1.74
N ARG A 74 1.09 -7.79 -2.54
CA ARG A 74 2.24 -8.68 -2.28
C ARG A 74 2.97 -8.32 -0.98
N GLU A 75 3.19 -7.04 -0.75
CA GLU A 75 3.85 -6.56 0.46
C GLU A 75 3.04 -6.89 1.73
N ASN A 76 1.73 -6.65 1.68
CA ASN A 76 0.79 -6.95 2.77
C ASN A 76 0.68 -8.46 3.03
N ALA A 77 0.72 -9.28 1.98
CA ALA A 77 0.77 -10.74 2.12
C ALA A 77 2.04 -11.20 2.86
N LEU A 78 3.21 -10.66 2.51
CA LEU A 78 4.45 -10.96 3.23
C LEU A 78 4.35 -10.52 4.70
N ARG A 79 3.91 -9.28 4.96
CA ARG A 79 3.75 -8.77 6.34
C ARG A 79 2.93 -9.72 7.19
N LYS A 80 1.80 -10.20 6.68
CA LYS A 80 0.92 -11.13 7.38
C LYS A 80 1.64 -12.44 7.74
N ALA A 81 2.31 -13.07 6.77
CA ALA A 81 3.02 -14.32 6.98
C ALA A 81 4.18 -14.18 7.99
N LEU A 82 4.88 -13.04 8.00
CA LEU A 82 5.96 -12.80 8.96
C LEU A 82 5.43 -12.49 10.36
N ALA A 83 4.28 -11.82 10.47
CA ALA A 83 3.67 -11.52 11.76
C ALA A 83 3.30 -12.80 12.52
N GLU A 84 2.79 -13.82 11.83
CA GLU A 84 2.51 -15.14 12.41
C GLU A 84 3.79 -15.79 12.97
N GLN A 85 4.90 -15.74 12.23
CA GLN A 85 6.19 -16.30 12.65
C GLN A 85 6.81 -15.54 13.83
N VAL A 86 6.72 -14.21 13.83
CA VAL A 86 7.17 -13.37 14.95
C VAL A 86 6.38 -13.67 16.22
N GLN A 87 5.05 -13.74 16.12
CA GLN A 87 4.20 -14.00 17.29
C GLN A 87 4.40 -15.42 17.83
N ALA A 88 4.65 -16.39 16.94
CA ALA A 88 5.04 -17.76 17.29
C ALA A 88 6.48 -17.86 17.82
N ARG A 89 7.25 -16.77 17.83
CA ARG A 89 8.66 -16.69 18.25
C ARG A 89 9.59 -17.59 17.43
N THR A 90 9.19 -17.96 16.21
CA THR A 90 10.02 -18.72 15.26
C THR A 90 10.86 -17.80 14.38
N MET A 91 10.64 -16.49 14.47
CA MET A 91 11.39 -15.45 13.78
C MET A 91 11.56 -14.24 14.71
N SER A 92 12.72 -13.61 14.69
CA SER A 92 12.95 -12.37 15.43
C SER A 92 12.32 -11.15 14.72
N LEU A 93 12.03 -10.09 15.49
CA LEU A 93 11.60 -8.81 14.92
C LEU A 93 12.59 -8.24 13.92
N LEU A 94 13.89 -8.42 14.18
CA LEU A 94 14.95 -7.93 13.32
C LEU A 94 14.91 -8.64 11.95
N GLU A 95 14.83 -9.96 11.94
CA GLU A 95 14.72 -10.75 10.71
C GLU A 95 13.47 -10.37 9.92
N ARG A 96 12.33 -10.21 10.60
CA ARG A 96 11.09 -9.73 9.98
C ARG A 96 11.29 -8.37 9.29
N ASN A 97 11.96 -7.42 9.94
CA ASN A 97 12.18 -6.08 9.38
C ASN A 97 13.13 -6.11 8.17
N VAL A 98 14.18 -6.94 8.23
CA VAL A 98 15.09 -7.14 7.09
C VAL A 98 14.33 -7.70 5.88
N GLN A 99 13.45 -8.69 6.08
CA GLN A 99 12.67 -9.27 4.98
C GLN A 99 11.71 -8.27 4.35
N ILE A 100 11.03 -7.45 5.16
CA ILE A 100 10.10 -6.43 4.65
C ILE A 100 10.84 -5.31 3.94
N GLN A 101 11.95 -4.82 4.51
CA GLN A 101 12.81 -3.83 3.83
C GLN A 101 13.27 -4.35 2.46
N LYS A 102 13.74 -5.60 2.40
CA LYS A 102 14.19 -6.21 1.16
C LYS A 102 13.07 -6.30 0.13
N LEU A 103 11.89 -6.77 0.52
CA LEU A 103 10.75 -6.83 -0.40
C LEU A 103 10.32 -5.43 -0.84
N HIS A 104 10.23 -4.46 0.07
CA HIS A 104 9.81 -3.10 -0.26
C HIS A 104 10.72 -2.49 -1.33
N ALA A 105 12.04 -2.59 -1.16
CA ALA A 105 13.01 -2.13 -2.16
C ALA A 105 12.80 -2.81 -3.53
N GLN A 106 12.61 -4.13 -3.55
CA GLN A 106 12.34 -4.88 -4.78
C GLN A 106 11.06 -4.41 -5.48
N LEU A 107 9.99 -4.12 -4.71
CA LEU A 107 8.74 -3.62 -5.26
C LEU A 107 8.88 -2.22 -5.85
N LEU A 108 9.69 -1.33 -5.25
CA LEU A 108 9.94 0.01 -5.79
C LEU A 108 10.75 -0.03 -7.09
N ASP A 109 11.72 -0.94 -7.20
CA ASP A 109 12.45 -1.15 -8.45
C ASP A 109 11.54 -1.71 -9.54
N GLU A 110 10.65 -2.64 -9.17
CA GLU A 110 9.64 -3.18 -10.07
C GLU A 110 8.64 -2.08 -10.53
N GLU A 111 8.12 -1.27 -9.60
CA GLU A 111 7.28 -0.11 -9.92
C GLU A 111 7.97 0.80 -10.94
N ARG A 112 9.22 1.18 -10.66
CA ARG A 112 10.01 2.06 -11.54
C ARG A 112 10.21 1.47 -12.93
N SER A 113 10.43 0.16 -13.03
CA SER A 113 10.58 -0.53 -14.31
C SER A 113 9.29 -0.55 -15.15
N ARG A 114 8.12 -0.50 -14.50
CA ARG A 114 6.81 -0.57 -15.16
C ARG A 114 6.25 0.81 -15.54
N LEU A 115 6.71 1.89 -14.89
CA LEU A 115 6.26 3.27 -15.17
C LEU A 115 6.43 3.73 -16.64
N PRO A 116 7.48 3.35 -17.40
CA PRO A 116 7.57 3.67 -18.83
C PRO A 116 6.45 3.05 -19.69
N ALA A 117 5.74 2.04 -19.17
CA ALA A 117 4.64 1.35 -19.83
C ALA A 117 3.24 1.85 -19.41
N ALA A 118 3.16 2.85 -18.51
CA ALA A 118 1.90 3.44 -18.07
C ALA A 118 1.56 4.75 -18.85
N PRO A 119 0.28 5.07 -19.10
CA PRO A 119 -0.11 6.34 -19.72
C PRO A 119 0.40 7.55 -18.91
N ALA A 120 0.85 8.60 -19.60
CA ALA A 120 1.52 9.77 -19.04
C ALA A 120 0.64 10.71 -18.16
N ASP A 121 -0.56 10.30 -17.75
CA ASP A 121 -1.42 11.04 -16.82
C ASP A 121 -0.96 10.92 -15.35
N ALA A 122 0.35 10.79 -15.13
CA ALA A 122 0.96 10.80 -13.81
C ALA A 122 1.03 12.24 -13.29
N SER A 123 -0.12 12.77 -12.89
CA SER A 123 -0.17 13.84 -11.89
C SER A 123 0.74 13.48 -10.71
N LYS A 124 1.30 14.51 -10.04
CA LYS A 124 2.19 14.30 -8.88
C LYS A 124 1.59 13.23 -7.95
N PRO A 125 2.39 12.22 -7.51
CA PRO A 125 1.89 11.20 -6.62
C PRO A 125 1.25 11.82 -5.39
N SER A 126 0.16 11.23 -4.90
CA SER A 126 -0.47 11.69 -3.66
C SER A 126 0.52 11.64 -2.50
N ALA A 127 0.25 12.41 -1.44
CA ALA A 127 1.07 12.39 -0.24
C ALA A 127 1.12 10.97 0.38
N ALA A 128 -0.01 10.25 0.38
CA ALA A 128 -0.09 8.88 0.89
C ALA A 128 0.76 7.89 0.08
N VAL A 129 0.75 8.01 -1.27
CA VAL A 129 1.61 7.18 -2.14
C VAL A 129 3.08 7.51 -1.92
N THR A 130 3.42 8.81 -1.83
CA THR A 130 4.79 9.25 -1.53
C THR A 130 5.26 8.70 -0.19
N GLN A 131 4.40 8.74 0.83
CA GLN A 131 4.70 8.21 2.15
C GLN A 131 4.90 6.69 2.13
N TRP A 132 4.05 5.94 1.42
CA TRP A 132 4.24 4.49 1.27
C TRP A 132 5.59 4.17 0.62
N ARG A 133 5.97 4.88 -0.44
CA ARG A 133 7.28 4.71 -1.10
C ARG A 133 8.49 5.06 -0.22
N GLN A 134 8.29 5.87 0.81
CA GLN A 134 9.33 6.23 1.78
C GLN A 134 9.34 5.30 3.00
N SER A 135 8.44 4.32 3.06
CA SER A 135 8.41 3.34 4.13
C SER A 135 9.56 2.36 4.04
N ASN A 136 9.81 1.67 5.14
CA ASN A 136 10.81 0.62 5.27
C ASN A 136 12.21 1.01 4.73
N PRO A 137 12.75 2.18 5.11
CA PRO A 137 14.10 2.57 4.72
C PRO A 137 15.14 1.61 5.31
N GLU A 138 16.39 1.69 4.80
CA GLU A 138 17.48 0.79 5.21
C GLU A 138 17.73 0.70 6.71
N GLY A 139 17.41 1.76 7.47
CA GLY A 139 17.53 1.78 8.93
C GLY A 139 16.59 0.80 9.66
N CYS A 140 15.49 0.37 9.04
CA CYS A 140 14.52 -0.53 9.67
C CYS A 140 15.09 -1.91 9.97
N GLY A 141 16.01 -2.40 9.13
CA GLY A 141 16.73 -3.65 9.36
C GLY A 141 17.81 -3.60 10.45
N ARG A 142 17.97 -2.47 11.17
CA ARG A 142 19.02 -2.30 12.20
C ARG A 142 18.49 -1.98 13.61
N LEU A 143 17.31 -1.37 13.74
CA LEU A 143 16.86 -0.72 14.99
C LEU A 143 15.75 -1.46 15.76
N GLY A 144 15.35 -2.68 15.35
CA GLY A 144 14.34 -3.43 16.10
C GLY A 144 12.88 -2.95 15.93
N GLY A 145 12.60 -2.05 14.97
CA GLY A 145 11.30 -2.01 14.29
C GLY A 145 10.23 -1.01 14.74
N ASP A 146 10.45 -0.17 15.75
CA ASP A 146 9.36 0.73 16.21
C ASP A 146 9.39 2.16 15.65
N ALA A 147 10.24 2.44 14.67
CA ALA A 147 10.23 3.75 14.03
C ALA A 147 8.96 3.92 13.19
N ALA A 148 8.50 5.17 13.05
CA ALA A 148 7.23 5.50 12.39
C ALA A 148 7.11 4.98 10.95
N THR A 149 8.24 4.74 10.29
CA THR A 149 8.35 4.27 8.90
C THR A 149 8.68 2.79 8.76
N CYS A 150 8.86 2.04 9.86
CA CYS A 150 9.21 0.62 9.85
C CYS A 150 7.98 -0.25 10.12
N PHE A 151 7.21 -0.56 9.08
CA PHE A 151 5.94 -1.28 9.20
C PHE A 151 5.71 -2.28 8.08
#